data_AF-A0A839FMS9-F1
#
_entry.id   AF-A0A839FMS9-F1
#
_cell.length_a   1.000
_cell.length_b   1.000
_cell.length_c   1.000
_cell.angle_alpha   90.00
_cell.angle_beta   90.00
_cell.angle_gamma   90.00
#
_symmetry.space_group_name_H-M   'P 1'
#
loop_
_entity.id
_entity.type
_entity.pdbx_description
1 polymer ?
#
loop_
_entity_poly.entity_id
_entity_poly.type
_entity_poly.pdbx_seq_one_letter_code
_entity_poly.pdbx_strand_id
1 'polypeptide(L)'
;MKGWKQNVRVSDLADNQRLELTCRKCGHVRYLTKSMICVVPEREFLFIDEVERQAKCRARGCKGSVRIAMVRLDEMSGFVGGLA
;
A
#
# COMPACT_ATOMS: atom_id res chain seq x y z
N MET A 1 -6.25 10.34 16.48
CA MET A 1 -7.27 10.04 15.45
C MET A 1 -6.93 8.68 14.84
N LYS A 2 -7.69 7.61 15.16
CA LYS A 2 -7.42 6.27 14.61
C LYS A 2 -7.87 6.26 13.14
N GLY A 3 -6.92 6.31 12.21
CA GLY A 3 -7.21 6.20 10.79
C GLY A 3 -7.72 4.81 10.44
N TRP A 4 -8.51 4.69 9.37
CA TRP A 4 -9.03 3.41 8.86
C TRP A 4 -7.95 2.32 8.71
N LYS A 5 -6.70 2.70 8.42
CA LYS A 5 -5.54 1.80 8.32
C LYS A 5 -5.24 0.99 9.58
N GLN A 6 -5.64 1.47 10.76
CA GLN A 6 -5.47 0.79 12.04
C GLN A 6 -6.67 -0.09 12.42
N ASN A 7 -7.77 0.00 11.66
CA ASN A 7 -8.97 -0.83 11.88
C ASN A 7 -9.11 -1.93 10.82
N VAL A 8 -8.51 -1.75 9.64
CA VAL A 8 -8.52 -2.72 8.55
C VAL A 8 -7.31 -3.65 8.66
N ARG A 9 -7.58 -4.96 8.65
CA ARG A 9 -6.56 -6.03 8.61
C ARG A 9 -6.38 -6.51 7.18
N VAL A 10 -5.22 -7.10 6.87
CA VAL A 10 -4.95 -7.65 5.54
C VAL A 10 -5.94 -8.76 5.17
N SER A 11 -6.34 -9.58 6.14
CA SER A 11 -7.33 -10.65 5.93
C SER A 11 -8.72 -10.11 5.52
N ASP A 12 -9.06 -8.89 5.97
CA ASP A 12 -10.31 -8.19 5.64
C ASP A 12 -10.33 -7.61 4.22
N LEU A 13 -9.17 -7.54 3.53
CA LEU A 13 -9.16 -7.17 2.12
C LEU A 13 -9.81 -8.26 1.27
N ALA A 14 -10.66 -7.82 0.35
CA ALA A 14 -11.11 -8.65 -0.76
C ALA A 14 -9.95 -8.88 -1.76
N ASP A 15 -9.99 -9.99 -2.50
CA ASP A 15 -8.97 -10.30 -3.51
C ASP A 15 -8.88 -9.26 -4.63
N ASN A 16 -9.99 -8.59 -4.95
CA ASN A 16 -10.04 -7.49 -5.91
C ASN A 16 -9.60 -6.14 -5.32
N GLN A 17 -9.36 -6.07 -4.00
CA GLN A 17 -8.98 -4.84 -3.32
C GLN A 17 -7.50 -4.56 -3.57
N ARG A 18 -7.21 -3.43 -4.22
CA ARG A 18 -5.84 -2.98 -4.50
C ARG A 18 -5.43 -1.89 -3.52
N LEU A 19 -4.22 -2.02 -2.99
CA LEU A 19 -3.56 -1.01 -2.18
C LEU A 19 -2.52 -0.31 -3.03
N GLU A 20 -2.52 1.01 -3.01
CA GLU A 20 -1.51 1.83 -3.64
C GLU A 20 -0.46 2.24 -2.61
N LEU A 21 0.80 1.93 -2.89
CA LEU A 21 1.97 2.32 -2.12
C LEU A 21 2.68 3.45 -2.82
N THR A 22 2.66 4.63 -2.23
CA THR A 22 3.30 5.82 -2.78
C THR A 22 4.47 6.23 -1.89
N CYS A 23 5.68 6.24 -2.44
CA CYS A 23 6.84 6.69 -1.70
C CYS A 23 6.79 8.21 -1.47
N ARG A 24 6.90 8.65 -0.22
CA ARG A 24 6.94 10.09 0.11
C ARG A 24 8.25 10.78 -0.27
N LYS A 25 9.29 10.02 -0.61
CA LYS A 25 10.63 10.54 -0.89
C LYS A 25 10.94 10.65 -2.38
N CYS A 26 10.55 9.65 -3.18
CA CYS A 26 10.80 9.63 -4.64
C CYS A 26 9.53 9.68 -5.49
N GLY A 27 8.34 9.66 -4.88
CA GLY A 27 7.07 9.63 -5.61
C GLY A 27 6.74 8.31 -6.31
N HIS A 28 7.58 7.27 -6.16
CA HIS A 28 7.33 5.98 -6.81
C HIS A 28 6.06 5.33 -6.25
N VAL A 29 5.10 5.08 -7.14
CA VAL A 29 3.83 4.42 -6.85
C VAL A 29 3.92 2.94 -7.22
N ARG A 30 3.43 2.06 -6.35
CA ARG A 30 3.36 0.63 -6.58
C ARG A 30 2.06 0.06 -6.04
N TYR A 31 1.41 -0.80 -6.80
CA TYR A 31 0.23 -1.51 -6.33
C TYR A 31 0.61 -2.80 -5.58
N LEU A 32 -0.06 -3.03 -4.46
CA LEU A 32 -0.05 -4.28 -3.72
C LEU A 32 -1.45 -4.86 -3.68
N THR A 33 -1.56 -6.17 -3.83
CA THR A 33 -2.78 -6.94 -3.59
C THR A 33 -2.63 -7.74 -2.30
N LYS A 34 -3.75 -8.27 -1.78
CA LYS A 34 -3.76 -9.18 -0.64
C LYS A 34 -2.76 -10.33 -0.83
N SER A 35 -2.75 -10.95 -2.01
CA SER A 35 -1.84 -12.06 -2.35
C SER A 35 -0.35 -11.66 -2.30
N MET A 36 -0.02 -10.41 -2.61
CA MET A 36 1.36 -9.89 -2.50
C MET A 36 1.79 -9.56 -1.07
N ILE A 37 0.83 -9.34 -0.17
CA ILE A 37 1.11 -9.05 1.25
C ILE A 37 1.09 -10.34 2.06
N CYS A 38 0.15 -11.23 1.74
CA CYS A 38 -0.02 -12.56 2.32
C CYS A 38 0.92 -13.60 1.68
N VAL A 39 2.18 -13.23 1.46
CA VAL A 39 3.22 -14.20 1.05
C VAL A 39 3.53 -15.18 2.20
N VAL A 40 3.28 -14.73 3.43
CA VAL A 40 3.37 -15.55 4.65
C VAL A 40 2.01 -15.46 5.33
N PRO A 41 1.39 -16.58 5.74
CA PRO A 41 0.06 -16.58 6.36
C PRO A 41 -0.01 -15.68 7.60
N GLU A 42 1.06 -15.60 8.40
CA GLU A 42 1.11 -14.68 9.57
C GLU A 42 0.87 -13.21 9.23
N ARG A 43 1.12 -12.78 7.98
CA ARG A 43 0.91 -11.39 7.55
C ARG A 43 -0.56 -11.04 7.34
N GLU A 44 -1.47 -12.01 7.28
CA GLU A 44 -2.90 -11.75 7.12
C GLU A 44 -3.51 -11.04 8.35
N PHE A 45 -2.95 -11.31 9.52
CA PHE A 45 -3.39 -10.73 10.79
C PHE A 45 -2.88 -9.29 11.00
N LEU A 46 -1.92 -8.85 10.18
CA LEU A 46 -1.36 -7.50 10.28
C LEU A 46 -2.38 -6.44 9.83
N PHE A 47 -2.31 -5.30 10.51
CA PHE A 47 -3.05 -4.10 10.12
C PHE A 47 -2.37 -3.39 8.95
N ILE A 48 -3.14 -2.63 8.17
CA ILE A 48 -2.59 -1.88 7.03
C ILE A 48 -1.57 -0.82 7.51
N ASP A 49 -1.74 -0.26 8.70
CA ASP A 49 -0.76 0.64 9.34
C ASP A 49 0.60 -0.04 9.58
N GLU A 50 0.58 -1.28 10.08
CA GLU A 50 1.79 -2.09 10.32
C GLU A 50 2.48 -2.44 9.00
N VAL A 51 1.70 -2.79 7.96
CA VAL A 51 2.22 -3.03 6.61
C VAL A 51 2.86 -1.76 6.05
N GLU A 52 2.24 -0.58 6.23
CA GLU A 52 2.80 0.71 5.79
C GLU A 52 4.12 1.03 6.50
N ARG A 53 4.23 0.75 7.81
CA ARG A 53 5.45 0.98 8.59
C ARG A 53 6.59 0.04 8.22
N GLN A 54 6.28 -1.22 7.94
CA GLN A 54 7.28 -2.20 7.51
C GLN A 54 7.68 -2.02 6.05
N ALA A 55 6.74 -1.56 5.22
CA ALA A 55 6.99 -1.31 3.81
C ALA A 55 7.95 -0.13 3.65
N LYS A 56 8.97 -0.36 2.81
CA LYS A 56 9.89 0.68 2.38
C LYS A 56 9.84 0.76 0.86
N CYS A 57 10.15 1.92 0.34
CA CYS A 57 10.21 2.08 -1.10
C CYS A 57 11.28 1.14 -1.69
N ARG A 58 10.90 0.47 -2.78
CA ARG A 58 11.74 -0.52 -3.48
C ARG A 58 12.42 0.06 -4.72
N ALA A 59 12.26 1.37 -4.98
CA ALA A 59 13.00 2.06 -6.01
C ALA A 59 14.50 2.06 -5.69
N ARG A 60 15.36 1.98 -6.71
CA ARG A 60 16.82 1.91 -6.55
C ARG A 60 17.31 3.09 -5.71
N GLY A 61 17.89 2.80 -4.54
CA GLY A 61 18.46 3.80 -3.62
C GLY A 61 17.46 4.53 -2.72
N CYS A 62 16.15 4.41 -2.96
CA CYS A 62 15.14 5.11 -2.17
C CYS A 62 14.58 4.21 -1.06
N LYS A 63 15.24 4.13 0.09
CA LYS A 63 14.75 3.43 1.31
C LYS A 63 13.73 4.26 2.11
N GLY A 64 13.01 5.16 1.43
CA GLY A 64 12.08 6.09 2.06
C GLY A 64 10.81 5.41 2.54
N SER A 65 10.16 6.02 3.52
CA SER A 65 8.83 5.61 3.98
C SER A 65 7.81 5.73 2.85
N VAL A 66 6.88 4.78 2.82
CA VAL A 66 5.77 4.77 1.87
C VAL A 66 4.48 5.17 2.58
N ARG A 67 3.49 5.57 1.79
CA ARG A 67 2.11 5.76 2.21
C ARG A 67 1.26 4.74 1.49
N ILE A 68 0.42 4.04 2.22
CA ILE A 68 -0.59 3.13 1.69
C ILE A 68 -1.91 3.90 1.58
N ALA A 69 -2.51 3.85 0.40
CA ALA A 69 -3.88 4.25 0.13
C ALA A 69 -4.65 3.04 -0.39
N MET A 70 -5.94 2.92 -0.02
CA MET A 70 -6.82 1.92 -0.60
C MET A 70 -7.37 2.50 -1.90
N VAL A 71 -7.15 1.79 -3.01
CA VAL A 71 -7.68 2.20 -4.31
C VAL A 71 -9.15 1.82 -4.33
N ARG A 72 -10.04 2.82 -4.40
CA ARG A 72 -11.43 2.59 -4.77
C ARG A 72 -11.48 2.46 -6.29
N LEU A 73 -11.98 1.32 -6.78
CA LEU A 73 -12.11 1.02 -8.21
C LEU A 73 -12.92 2.07 -8.99
N ASP A 74 -13.75 2.87 -8.30
CA ASP A 74 -14.59 3.91 -8.88
C ASP A 74 -13.82 5.19 -9.26
N GLU A 75 -12.64 5.42 -8.66
CA GLU A 75 -11.81 6.61 -8.91
C GLU A 75 -10.43 6.22 -9.43
N MET A 76 -10.38 5.40 -10.49
CA MET A 76 -9.20 5.34 -11.36
C MET A 76 -9.05 6.67 -12.13
N SER A 77 -8.87 7.79 -11.41
CA SER A 77 -8.28 9.00 -11.95
C SER A 77 -6.80 8.69 -12.18
N GLY A 78 -6.55 8.08 -13.32
CA GLY A 78 -5.21 7.83 -13.82
C GLY A 78 -4.55 9.17 -14.10
N PHE A 79 -3.71 9.65 -13.20
CA PHE A 79 -2.65 10.60 -13.51
C PHE A 79 -1.64 10.66 -12.36
N VAL A 80 -0.55 9.90 -12.49
CA VAL A 80 0.78 10.30 -11.99
C VAL A 80 1.83 9.94 -13.06
N GLY A 81 1.52 10.31 -14.31
CA GLY A 81 2.48 10.37 -15.40
C GLY A 81 2.85 11.83 -15.60
N GLY A 82 3.97 12.24 -15.02
CA GLY A 82 4.48 13.61 -15.12
C GLY A 82 5.89 13.70 -14.54
N LEU A 83 6.75 12.77 -14.97
CA LEU A 83 8.20 12.98 -14.90
C LEU A 83 8.56 13.90 -16.08
N ALA A 84 9.03 15.09 -15.73
CA ALA A 84 9.79 16.06 -16.53
C ALA A 84 9.09 16.74 -17.71
#